data_AF-K9AIG2-F1
#
_entry.id   AF-K9AIG2-F1
#
_cell.length_a   1.000
_cell.length_b   1.000
_cell.length_c   1.000
_cell.angle_alpha   90.00
_cell.angle_beta   90.00
_cell.angle_gamma   90.00
#
_symmetry.space_group_name_H-M   'P 1'
#
loop_
_entity.id
_entity.type
_entity.pdbx_description
1 polymer ?
#
loop_
_entity_poly.entity_id
_entity_poly.type
_entity_poly.pdbx_seq_one_letter_code
_entity_poly.pdbx_strand_id
1 'polypeptide(L)' 'MQWEMIKFGKKHGINKYNFYGITGDFSDEAEDFGVQQFKKGFDAKVEEYIGDFIKPVRPVLYQLFKLKSKI' A
#
# COMPACT_ATOMS: atom_id res chain seq x y z
N MET A 1 10.39 -8.87 -16.22
CA MET A 1 8.94 -8.55 -16.24
C MET A 1 8.66 -7.06 -16.03
N GLN A 2 9.04 -6.45 -14.89
CA GLN A 2 8.75 -5.04 -14.58
C GLN A 2 9.17 -4.05 -15.69
N TRP A 3 10.36 -4.25 -16.27
CA TRP A 3 10.86 -3.42 -17.38
C TRP A 3 9.92 -3.38 -18.61
N GLU A 4 9.34 -4.51 -19.01
CA GLU A 4 8.45 -4.57 -20.16
C GLU A 4 7.14 -3.82 -19.89
N MET A 5 6.63 -3.90 -18.66
CA MET A 5 5.42 -3.17 -18.27
C MET A 5 5.66 -1.66 -18.13
N ILE A 6 6.84 -1.24 -17.69
CA ILE A 6 7.23 0.18 -17.69
C ILE A 6 7.29 0.72 -19.13
N LYS A 7 7.93 -0.02 -20.05
CA LYS A 7 7.96 0.36 -21.47
C LYS A 7 6.56 0.40 -22.07
N PHE A 8 5.71 -0.57 -21.75
CA PHE A 8 4.31 -0.59 -22.16
C PHE A 8 3.59 0.68 -21.68
N GLY A 9 3.73 1.05 -20.41
CA GLY A 9 3.13 2.27 -19.86
C GLY A 9 3.58 3.52 -20.61
N LYS A 10 4.89 3.67 -20.84
CA LYS A 10 5.43 4.79 -21.64
C LYS A 10 4.88 4.82 -23.07
N LYS A 11 4.79 3.67 -23.73
CA LYS A 11 4.25 3.56 -25.11
C LYS A 11 2.78 4.00 -25.19
N HIS A 12 2.01 3.84 -24.12
CA HIS A 12 0.58 4.16 -24.08
C HIS A 12 0.28 5.49 -23.35
N GLY A 13 1.30 6.30 -23.05
CA GLY A 13 1.10 7.59 -22.36
C GLY A 13 0.64 7.47 -20.90
N ILE A 14 0.93 6.34 -20.25
CA ILE A 14 0.64 6.11 -18.82
C ILE A 14 1.79 6.70 -18.01
N ASN A 15 1.51 7.77 -17.26
CA ASN A 15 2.53 8.56 -16.57
C ASN A 15 2.93 8.01 -15.19
N LYS A 16 2.25 6.98 -14.68
CA LYS A 16 2.49 6.40 -13.36
C LYS A 16 2.63 4.89 -13.43
N TYR A 17 3.71 4.37 -12.88
CA TYR A 17 3.95 2.94 -12.70
C TYR A 17 3.87 2.60 -11.21
N ASN A 18 2.83 1.86 -10.82
CA ASN A 18 2.57 1.54 -9.42
C ASN A 18 3.16 0.16 -9.08
N PHE A 19 4.14 0.13 -8.17
CA PHE A 19 4.71 -1.11 -7.63
C PHE A 19 3.88 -1.73 -6.49
N TYR A 20 2.72 -1.13 -6.18
CA TYR A 20 1.80 -1.53 -5.13
C TYR A 20 2.39 -1.50 -3.72
N GLY A 21 1.61 -1.98 -2.75
CA GLY A 21 1.83 -1.81 -1.33
C GLY A 21 3.15 -2.40 -0.82
N ILE A 22 3.60 -1.80 0.27
CA ILE A 22 4.66 -2.26 1.18
C ILE A 22 4.04 -2.31 2.58
N THR A 23 4.69 -2.96 3.53
CA THR A 23 4.21 -3.03 4.93
C THR A 23 4.11 -1.65 5.59
N GLY A 24 4.96 -0.71 5.16
CA GLY A 24 5.12 0.60 5.80
C GLY A 24 6.13 0.58 6.96
N ASP A 25 6.68 -0.59 7.30
CA ASP A 25 7.81 -0.72 8.21
C ASP A 25 9.11 -0.54 7.42
N PHE A 26 9.83 0.56 7.65
CA PHE A 26 11.08 0.87 6.94
C PHE A 26 12.35 0.41 7.68
N SER A 27 12.20 -0.44 8.70
CA SER A 27 13.34 -1.05 9.39
C SER A 27 14.04 -2.10 8.51
N ASP A 28 15.29 -2.41 8.84
CA ASP A 28 16.04 -3.46 8.14
C ASP A 28 15.54 -4.87 8.51
N GLU A 29 14.71 -4.97 9.56
CA GLU A 29 14.06 -6.18 10.05
C GLU A 29 12.67 -6.42 9.43
N ALA A 30 12.16 -5.49 8.61
CA ALA A 30 10.85 -5.59 8.00
C ALA A 30 10.71 -6.86 7.14
N GLU A 31 9.55 -7.52 7.22
CA GLU A 31 9.27 -8.75 6.45
C GLU A 31 9.46 -8.54 4.93
N ASP A 32 9.11 -7.36 4.44
CA ASP A 32 9.21 -6.98 3.03
C ASP A 32 10.44 -6.12 2.71
N PHE A 33 11.45 -6.07 3.58
CA PHE A 33 12.66 -5.26 3.39
C PHE A 33 13.29 -5.44 2.00
N GLY A 34 13.47 -6.70 1.56
CA GLY A 34 14.00 -7.00 0.22
C GLY A 34 13.13 -6.48 -0.92
N VAL A 35 11.80 -6.50 -0.77
CA VAL A 35 10.84 -5.95 -1.73
C VAL A 35 10.94 -4.42 -1.76
N GLN A 36 11.12 -3.78 -0.61
CA GLN A 36 11.33 -2.33 -0.53
C GLN A 36 12.63 -1.91 -1.24
N GLN A 37 13.73 -2.63 -1.01
CA GLN A 37 15.01 -2.37 -1.71
C GLN A 37 14.87 -2.59 -3.23
N PHE A 38 14.16 -3.64 -3.65
CA PHE A 38 13.87 -3.87 -5.07
C PHE A 38 13.12 -2.69 -5.70
N LYS A 39 12.03 -2.22 -5.08
CA LYS A 39 11.25 -1.07 -5.57
C LYS A 39 12.07 0.22 -5.58
N LYS A 40 12.87 0.45 -4.54
CA LYS A 40 13.80 1.59 -4.44
C LYS A 40 14.83 1.58 -5.57
N GLY A 41 15.26 0.40 -6.03
CA GLY A 41 16.14 0.24 -7.19
C GLY A 41 15.56 0.78 -8.51
N PHE A 42 14.24 0.98 -8.62
CA PHE A 42 13.58 1.63 -9.76
C PHE A 42 13.38 3.15 -9.56
N ASP A 43 14.00 3.74 -8.53
CA ASP A 43 13.73 5.11 -8.06
C ASP A 43 12.24 5.38 -7.77
N ALA A 44 11.51 4.35 -7.33
CA ALA A 44 10.12 4.49 -6.93
C ALA A 44 10.02 5.38 -5.67
N LYS A 45 8.94 6.18 -5.60
CA LYS A 45 8.60 6.96 -4.40
C LYS A 45 7.47 6.29 -3.65
N VAL A 46 7.55 6.35 -2.32
CA VAL A 46 6.47 5.90 -1.44
C VAL A 46 5.39 6.96 -1.41
N GLU A 47 4.14 6.55 -1.59
CA GLU A 47 2.96 7.38 -1.39
C GLU A 47 2.12 6.77 -0.28
N GLU A 48 2.01 7.47 0.85
CA GLU A 48 1.12 7.09 1.94
C GLU A 48 -0.29 7.66 1.68
N TYR A 49 -1.30 6.79 1.69
CA TYR A 49 -2.69 7.20 1.49
C TYR A 49 -3.33 7.63 2.82
N ILE A 50 -4.44 8.37 2.71
CA ILE A 50 -5.23 8.85 3.86
C ILE A 50 -5.83 7.74 4.74
N GLY A 51 -5.74 6.48 4.30
CA GLY A 51 -6.25 5.32 5.01
C GLY A 51 -7.77 5.18 4.97
N ASP A 52 -8.29 4.44 5.95
CA ASP A 52 -9.70 4.09 6.04
C ASP A 52 -10.48 5.06 6.93
N PHE A 53 -11.68 5.45 6.46
CA PHE A 53 -12.61 6.26 7.22
C PHE A 53 -13.86 5.44 7.51
N ILE A 54 -14.21 5.33 8.80
CA ILE A 54 -15.41 4.60 9.21
C ILE A 54 -16.40 5.56 9.84
N LYS A 55 -17.63 5.61 9.29
CA LYS A 55 -18.76 6.37 9.83
C LYS A 55 -19.81 5.42 10.41
N PRO A 56 -19.89 5.26 11.75
CA PRO A 56 -20.90 4.41 12.37
C PRO A 56 -22.30 5.02 12.25
N VAL A 57 -23.20 4.38 11.50
CA VAL A 57 -24.61 4.83 11.37
C VAL A 57 -25.40 4.57 12.66
N ARG A 58 -25.04 3.50 13.40
CA ARG A 58 -25.61 3.17 14.71
C ARG A 58 -24.46 3.05 15.73
N PRO A 59 -24.09 4.15 16.41
CA PRO A 59 -22.88 4.20 17.24
C PRO A 59 -22.83 3.12 18.31
N VAL A 60 -23.94 2.87 19.02
CA VAL A 60 -24.01 1.88 20.10
C VAL A 60 -23.77 0.45 19.59
N LEU A 61 -24.46 0.04 18.51
CA LEU A 61 -24.28 -1.30 17.93
C LEU A 61 -22.87 -1.50 17.38
N TYR A 62 -22.29 -0.45 16.77
CA TYR A 62 -20.94 -0.51 16.25
C TYR A 62 -19.89 -0.68 17.36
N GLN A 63 -20.07 -0.01 18.50
CA GLN A 63 -19.18 -0.22 19.66
C GLN A 63 -19.29 -1.64 20.22
N LEU A 64 -20.50 -2.19 20.34
CA LEU A 64 -20.70 -3.59 20.75
C LEU A 64 -20.03 -4.58 19.78
N PHE A 65 -20.17 -4.34 18.48
CA PHE A 65 -19.49 -5.14 17.45
C PHE A 65 -17.95 -5.07 17.62
N LYS A 66 -17.39 -3.87 17.76
CA LYS A 66 -15.94 -3.67 17.95
C LYS A 66 -15.40 -4.37 19.20
N LEU A 67 -16.15 -4.38 20.29
CA LEU A 67 -15.76 -5.08 21.51
C LEU A 67 -15.74 -6.60 21.30
N LYS A 68 -16.73 -7.15 20.59
CA LYS A 68 -16.80 -8.58 20.26
C LYS A 68 -15.71 -9.00 19.28
N SER A 69 -15.42 -8.18 18.28
CA SER A 69 -14.42 -8.49 17.25
C SER A 69 -12.98 -8.24 17.71
N LYS A 70 -12.75 -7.94 18.99
CA LYS A 70 -11.42 -7.73 19.58
C LYS A 70 -10.76 -9.06 20.04
N ILE A 71 -11.11 -10.17 19.38
CA ILE A 71 -10.49 -11.51 19.49
C ILE A 71 -9.86 -11.82 18.13
#